data_AF-A0A9J6DR02-F1
#
_entry.id   AF-A0A9J6DR02-F1
#
_cell.length_a   1.000
_cell.length_b   1.000
_cell.length_c   1.000
_cell.angle_alpha   90.00
_cell.angle_beta   90.00
_cell.angle_gamma   90.00
#
_symmetry.space_group_name_H-M   'P 1'
#
loop_
_entity.id
_entity.type
_entity.pdbx_description
1 polymer ?
#
loop_
_entity_poly.entity_id
_entity_poly.type
_entity_poly.pdbx_seq_one_letter_code
_entity_poly.pdbx_strand_id
1 'polypeptide(L)'
;MRPLRFLTRKHVYPSNIEKMSVRPAVQLFSAAVTAAVSYLKNQAGHTCDLEFASAGPTIELMKMMRKWFALIDLSNFQKYIHCNNEDSRPFTDVEDPRLEWLETVFLDYIEYLKNESLTGNFFQ
;
A
#
# COMPACT_ATOMS: atom_id res chain seq x y z
N MET A 1 9.05 -11.13 16.12
CA MET A 1 8.78 -11.53 14.71
C MET A 1 9.70 -10.75 13.79
N ARG A 2 10.27 -11.34 12.72
CA ARG A 2 10.99 -10.58 11.68
C ARG A 2 9.96 -9.97 10.72
N PRO A 3 9.81 -8.64 10.64
CA PRO A 3 8.71 -7.99 9.89
C PRO A 3 8.73 -8.32 8.39
N LEU A 4 9.90 -8.70 7.85
CA LEU A 4 10.16 -8.81 6.41
C LEU A 4 10.47 -10.25 5.96
N ARG A 5 10.22 -11.28 6.78
CA ARG A 5 10.66 -12.67 6.47
C ARG A 5 10.13 -13.24 5.15
N PHE A 6 9.07 -12.64 4.60
CA PHE A 6 8.41 -13.09 3.39
C PHE A 6 8.74 -12.25 2.16
N LEU A 7 9.40 -11.11 2.32
CA LEU A 7 9.89 -10.34 1.19
C LEU A 7 11.17 -10.96 0.68
N THR A 8 11.15 -11.30 -0.60
CA THR A 8 12.31 -11.81 -1.33
C THR A 8 12.43 -11.06 -2.65
N ARG A 9 13.53 -11.28 -3.39
CA ARG A 9 13.83 -10.60 -4.66
C ARG A 9 12.66 -10.61 -5.65
N LYS A 10 11.82 -11.65 -5.65
CA LYS A 10 10.63 -11.75 -6.53
C LYS A 10 9.57 -10.67 -6.31
N HIS A 11 9.57 -10.00 -5.16
CA HIS A 11 8.62 -8.91 -4.88
C HIS A 11 9.04 -7.60 -5.54
N VAL A 12 10.34 -7.44 -5.81
CA VAL A 12 10.92 -6.26 -6.46
C VAL A 12 11.20 -6.54 -7.95
N TYR A 13 11.64 -7.76 -8.26
CA TYR A 13 11.99 -8.21 -9.61
C TYR A 13 11.24 -9.50 -9.95
N PRO A 14 9.91 -9.43 -10.19
CA PRO A 14 9.13 -10.61 -10.53
C PRO A 14 9.45 -11.12 -11.94
N SER A 15 9.59 -12.44 -12.07
CA SER A 15 9.58 -13.11 -13.38
C SER A 15 8.20 -13.04 -14.05
N ASN A 16 8.10 -13.39 -15.34
CA ASN A 16 6.83 -13.37 -16.06
C ASN A 16 5.75 -14.26 -15.43
N ILE A 17 6.14 -15.39 -14.84
CA ILE A 17 5.22 -16.28 -14.12
C ILE A 17 4.76 -15.62 -12.82
N GLU A 18 5.68 -14.97 -12.09
CA GLU A 18 5.38 -14.34 -10.80
C GLU A 18 4.54 -13.07 -10.94
N LYS A 19 4.63 -12.34 -12.06
CA LYS A 19 3.77 -11.19 -12.37
C LYS A 19 2.29 -11.53 -12.39
N MET A 20 1.93 -12.78 -12.67
CA MET A 20 0.55 -13.26 -12.66
C MET A 20 0.04 -13.57 -11.25
N SER A 21 0.91 -13.56 -10.24
CA SER A 21 0.52 -13.88 -8.86
C SER A 21 0.14 -12.61 -8.10
N VAL A 22 -1.12 -12.56 -7.62
CA VAL A 22 -1.61 -11.47 -6.77
C VAL A 22 -0.98 -11.51 -5.37
N ARG A 23 -0.60 -12.71 -4.90
CA ARG A 23 -0.10 -12.90 -3.52
C ARG A 23 1.17 -12.09 -3.22
N PRO A 24 2.23 -12.09 -4.05
CA PRO A 24 3.38 -11.21 -3.85
C PRO A 24 3.03 -9.73 -3.78
N ALA A 25 2.11 -9.25 -4.63
CA ALA A 25 1.67 -7.86 -4.60
C ALA A 25 0.96 -7.52 -3.27
N VAL A 26 0.04 -8.36 -2.81
CA VAL A 26 -0.64 -8.19 -1.51
C VAL A 26 0.35 -8.23 -0.34
N GLN A 27 1.38 -9.08 -0.41
CA GLN A 27 2.42 -9.14 0.61
C GLN A 27 3.29 -7.87 0.64
N LEU A 28 3.61 -7.31 -0.53
CA LEU A 28 4.36 -6.07 -0.67
C LEU A 28 3.63 -4.89 0.00
N PHE A 29 2.32 -4.77 -0.22
CA PHE A 29 1.47 -3.72 0.36
C PHE A 29 0.92 -4.05 1.75
N SER A 30 1.47 -5.04 2.44
CA SER A 30 0.97 -5.46 3.75
C SER A 30 1.33 -4.46 4.86
N ALA A 31 0.50 -4.44 5.91
CA ALA A 31 0.71 -3.58 7.09
C ALA A 31 2.11 -3.68 7.68
N ALA A 32 2.63 -4.91 7.78
CA ALA A 32 3.93 -5.20 8.38
C ALA A 32 5.07 -4.60 7.56
N VAL A 33 4.97 -4.64 6.22
CA VAL A 33 5.97 -4.07 5.32
C VAL A 33 5.90 -2.54 5.37
N THR A 34 4.71 -1.97 5.26
CA THR A 34 4.53 -0.50 5.35
C THR A 34 5.06 0.04 6.68
N ALA A 35 4.79 -0.65 7.79
CA ALA A 35 5.30 -0.26 9.11
C ALA A 35 6.83 -0.37 9.19
N ALA A 36 7.42 -1.41 8.60
CA ALA A 36 8.87 -1.56 8.56
C ALA A 36 9.55 -0.45 7.73
N VAL A 37 9.01 -0.13 6.55
CA VAL A 37 9.51 0.98 5.71
C VAL A 37 9.34 2.31 6.45
N SER A 38 8.21 2.54 7.10
CA SER A 38 7.99 3.74 7.92
C SER A 38 8.95 3.84 9.09
N TYR A 39 9.25 2.73 9.76
CA TYR A 39 10.24 2.68 10.84
C TYR A 39 11.63 3.03 10.32
N LEU A 40 12.06 2.42 9.22
CA LEU A 40 13.36 2.68 8.61
C LEU A 40 13.51 4.15 8.17
N LYS A 41 12.47 4.75 7.59
CA LYS A 41 12.45 6.18 7.26
C LYS A 41 12.68 7.05 8.50
N ASN A 42 12.04 6.71 9.62
CA ASN A 42 12.20 7.46 10.87
C ASN A 42 13.59 7.25 11.50
N GLN A 43 14.25 6.12 11.22
CA GLN A 43 15.62 5.85 11.67
C GLN A 43 16.70 6.41 10.73
N ALA A 44 16.35 6.78 9.50
CA ALA A 44 17.28 7.31 8.50
C ALA A 44 18.03 8.59 8.92
N GLY A 45 17.51 9.35 9.90
CA GLY A 45 18.25 10.48 10.49
C GLY A 45 19.29 10.08 11.54
N HIS A 46 19.24 8.84 12.03
CA HIS A 46 20.15 8.27 13.04
C HIS A 46 21.12 7.26 12.44
N THR A 47 20.77 6.67 11.29
CA THR A 47 21.60 5.76 10.48
C THR A 47 22.07 6.50 9.23
N CYS A 48 23.30 6.28 8.74
CA CYS A 48 23.91 7.02 7.62
C CYS A 48 23.27 6.84 6.22
N ASP A 49 21.97 6.54 6.13
CA ASP A 49 21.22 6.35 4.88
C ASP A 49 20.17 7.47 4.73
N LEU A 50 20.66 8.66 4.39
CA LEU A 50 19.84 9.86 4.24
C LEU A 50 18.87 9.75 3.06
N GLU A 51 19.17 8.92 2.06
CA GLU A 51 18.29 8.71 0.90
C GLU A 51 16.97 8.06 1.34
N PHE A 52 17.02 7.15 2.32
CA PHE A 52 15.81 6.50 2.83
C PHE A 52 14.87 7.45 3.60
N ALA A 53 15.35 8.63 4.03
CA ALA A 53 14.49 9.65 4.64
C ALA A 53 13.40 10.17 3.66
N SER A 54 13.67 10.07 2.36
CA SER A 54 12.75 10.46 1.28
C SER A 54 11.64 9.44 1.00
N ALA A 55 11.62 8.27 1.68
CA ALA A 55 10.64 7.21 1.42
C ALA A 55 9.18 7.54 1.80
N GLY A 56 8.90 8.77 2.25
CA GLY A 56 7.57 9.25 2.65
C GLY A 56 6.47 9.01 1.61
N PRO A 57 6.64 9.46 0.35
CA PRO A 57 5.66 9.24 -0.71
C PRO A 57 5.41 7.75 -1.00
N THR A 58 6.44 6.91 -0.94
CA THR A 58 6.29 5.46 -1.11
C THR A 58 5.45 4.85 0.01
N ILE A 59 5.68 5.23 1.26
CA ILE A 59 4.88 4.77 2.41
C ILE A 59 3.42 5.16 2.23
N GLU A 60 3.17 6.38 1.75
CA GLU A 60 1.80 6.86 1.51
C GLU A 60 1.11 6.07 0.41
N LEU A 61 1.79 5.84 -0.72
CA LEU A 61 1.30 4.95 -1.78
C LEU A 61 0.95 3.57 -1.23
N MET A 62 1.81 3.01 -0.38
CA MET A 62 1.56 1.69 0.19
C MET A 62 0.32 1.65 1.08
N LYS A 63 0.03 2.73 1.82
CA LYS A 63 -1.19 2.84 2.64
C LYS A 63 -2.43 2.98 1.75
N MET A 64 -2.39 3.88 0.76
CA MET A 64 -3.51 4.13 -0.16
C MET A 64 -3.90 2.85 -0.91
N MET A 65 -2.92 2.15 -1.51
CA MET A 65 -3.17 0.92 -2.25
C MET A 65 -3.67 -0.22 -1.36
N ARG A 66 -3.14 -0.33 -0.13
CA ARG A 66 -3.62 -1.34 0.83
C ARG A 66 -5.08 -1.10 1.21
N LYS A 67 -5.45 0.14 1.51
CA LYS A 67 -6.83 0.49 1.90
C LYS A 67 -7.79 0.26 0.73
N TRP A 68 -7.44 0.75 -0.46
CA TRP A 68 -8.21 0.47 -1.68
C TRP A 68 -8.44 -1.02 -1.90
N PHE A 69 -7.38 -1.84 -1.84
CA PHE A 69 -7.50 -3.29 -2.01
C PHE A 69 -8.39 -3.93 -0.94
N ALA A 70 -8.28 -3.49 0.32
CA ALA A 70 -9.09 -4.02 1.41
C ALA A 70 -10.60 -3.73 1.22
N LEU A 71 -10.93 -2.55 0.70
CA LEU A 71 -12.31 -2.11 0.46
C LEU A 71 -12.99 -2.85 -0.71
N ILE A 72 -12.23 -3.19 -1.75
CA ILE A 72 -12.78 -3.88 -2.93
C ILE A 72 -12.71 -5.41 -2.83
N ASP A 73 -11.85 -5.97 -1.96
CA ASP A 73 -11.74 -7.41 -1.70
C ASP A 73 -12.87 -7.89 -0.76
N LEU A 74 -14.09 -7.94 -1.31
CA LEU A 74 -15.29 -8.40 -0.62
C LEU A 74 -15.48 -9.93 -0.66
N SER A 75 -14.44 -10.68 -1.00
CA SER A 75 -14.49 -12.15 -1.14
C SER A 75 -14.84 -12.88 0.16
N ASN A 76 -14.71 -12.21 1.31
CA ASN A 76 -14.98 -12.80 2.62
C ASN A 76 -15.64 -11.79 3.57
N PHE A 77 -16.95 -11.96 3.78
CA PHE A 77 -17.81 -11.14 4.64
C PHE A 77 -17.46 -11.22 6.14
N GLN A 78 -16.61 -12.17 6.56
CA GLN A 78 -16.17 -12.35 7.97
C GLN A 78 -14.71 -11.93 8.20
N LYS A 79 -13.97 -11.56 7.14
CA LYS A 79 -12.55 -11.18 7.22
C LYS A 79 -12.32 -10.01 8.17
N TYR A 80 -13.24 -9.03 8.19
CA TYR A 80 -13.15 -7.88 9.10
C TYR A 80 -13.18 -8.29 10.58
N ILE A 81 -13.91 -9.36 10.93
CA ILE A 81 -14.01 -9.89 12.30
C ILE A 81 -12.68 -10.55 12.70
N HIS A 82 -12.13 -11.41 11.84
CA HIS A 82 -10.92 -12.17 12.16
C HIS A 82 -9.65 -11.33 12.13
N CYS A 83 -9.59 -10.33 11.24
CA CYS A 83 -8.41 -9.48 11.06
C CYS A 83 -8.53 -8.12 11.78
N ASN A 84 -9.64 -7.88 12.49
CA ASN A 84 -9.97 -6.59 13.11
C ASN A 84 -9.73 -5.41 12.15
N ASN A 85 -10.28 -5.51 10.94
CA ASN A 85 -10.07 -4.55 9.87
C ASN A 85 -11.40 -4.09 9.28
N GLU A 86 -11.87 -2.91 9.69
CA GLU A 86 -13.14 -2.34 9.23
C GLU A 86 -13.17 -2.10 7.71
N ASP A 87 -12.03 -1.83 7.09
CA ASP A 87 -11.93 -1.66 5.64
C ASP A 87 -12.30 -2.95 4.87
N SER A 88 -12.27 -4.13 5.50
CA SER A 88 -12.68 -5.39 4.86
C SER A 88 -14.15 -5.76 5.12
N ARG A 89 -14.92 -4.89 5.78
CA ARG A 89 -16.34 -5.11 6.01
C ARG A 89 -17.13 -4.85 4.72
N PRO A 90 -18.19 -5.62 4.43
CA PRO A 90 -19.11 -5.27 3.34
C PRO A 90 -19.68 -3.85 3.49
N PHE A 91 -20.02 -3.22 2.38
CA PHE A 91 -20.81 -1.99 2.39
C PHE A 91 -22.26 -2.35 2.65
N THR A 92 -22.85 -1.78 3.71
CA THR A 92 -24.25 -2.02 4.10
C THR A 92 -25.06 -0.74 4.16
N ASP A 93 -24.40 0.41 4.01
CA ASP A 93 -24.97 1.75 4.12
C ASP A 93 -24.45 2.60 2.96
N VAL A 94 -25.32 3.45 2.42
CA VAL A 94 -24.98 4.41 1.37
C VAL A 94 -24.19 5.59 1.92
N GLU A 95 -24.34 5.89 3.21
CA GLU A 95 -23.60 6.93 3.92
C GLU A 95 -22.32 6.38 4.58
N ASP A 96 -21.83 5.21 4.15
CA ASP A 96 -20.61 4.63 4.72
C ASP A 96 -19.40 5.51 4.35
N PRO A 97 -18.64 6.07 5.30
CA PRO A 97 -17.52 6.97 5.03
C PRO A 97 -16.39 6.32 4.21
N ARG A 98 -16.38 4.99 4.12
CA ARG A 98 -15.45 4.25 3.26
C ARG A 98 -15.80 4.39 1.77
N LEU A 99 -17.07 4.63 1.43
CA LEU A 99 -17.51 4.97 0.08
C LEU A 99 -17.01 6.37 -0.30
N GLU A 100 -17.20 7.36 0.57
CA GLU A 100 -16.67 8.71 0.37
C GLU A 100 -15.15 8.66 0.12
N TRP A 101 -14.42 7.88 0.92
CA TRP A 101 -12.97 7.71 0.73
C TRP A 101 -12.60 7.13 -0.64
N LEU A 102 -13.39 6.18 -1.17
CA LEU A 102 -13.15 5.60 -2.50
C LEU A 102 -13.47 6.58 -3.63
N GLU A 103 -14.53 7.36 -3.49
CA GLU A 103 -15.06 8.24 -4.53
C GLU A 103 -14.37 9.59 -4.58
N THR A 104 -13.80 10.05 -3.47
CA THR A 104 -13.13 11.36 -3.40
C THR A 104 -11.64 11.19 -3.11
N VAL A 105 -11.29 10.82 -1.88
CA VAL A 105 -9.91 10.83 -1.38
C VAL A 105 -8.97 9.97 -2.22
N PHE A 106 -9.39 8.76 -2.60
CA PHE A 106 -8.56 7.88 -3.41
C PHE A 106 -8.43 8.38 -4.85
N LEU A 107 -9.51 8.87 -5.47
CA LEU A 107 -9.47 9.38 -6.84
C LEU A 107 -8.60 10.64 -6.94
N ASP A 108 -8.76 11.58 -6.01
CA ASP A 108 -7.95 12.79 -5.92
C ASP A 108 -6.46 12.45 -5.78
N TYR A 109 -6.15 11.42 -4.98
CA TYR A 109 -4.79 10.94 -4.81
C TYR A 109 -4.20 10.34 -6.10
N ILE A 110 -4.97 9.53 -6.83
CA ILE A 110 -4.52 8.98 -8.12
C ILE A 110 -4.36 10.07 -9.17
N GLU A 111 -5.25 11.07 -9.20
CA GLU A 111 -5.14 12.22 -10.09
C GLU A 111 -3.89 13.05 -9.77
N TYR A 112 -3.63 13.30 -8.48
CA TYR A 112 -2.40 13.95 -8.03
C TYR A 112 -1.16 13.18 -8.52
N LEU A 113 -1.09 11.86 -8.30
CA LEU A 113 0.04 11.04 -8.77
C LEU A 113 0.20 11.10 -10.29
N LYS A 114 -0.91 11.08 -11.03
CA LYS A 114 -0.90 11.19 -12.49
C LYS A 114 -0.30 12.52 -12.93
N ASN A 115 -0.74 13.63 -12.35
CA ASN A 115 -0.27 14.97 -12.69
C ASN A 115 1.23 15.15 -12.36
N GLU A 116 1.68 14.65 -11.21
CA GLU A 116 3.10 14.70 -10.80
C GLU A 116 3.99 13.72 -11.58
N SER A 117 3.44 12.65 -12.15
CA SER A 117 4.21 11.68 -12.95
C SER A 117 4.51 12.16 -14.37
N LEU A 118 3.72 13.12 -14.88
CA LEU A 118 3.84 13.63 -16.26
C LEU A 118 4.88 14.75 -16.39
N THR A 119 5.36 15.31 -15.28
CA THR A 119 6.45 16.29 -15.22
C THR A 119 7.82 15.57 -15.22
N GLY A 120 8.27 15.15 -16.40
CA GLY A 120 9.70 15.11 -16.78
C GLY A 120 10.70 14.20 -16.03
N ASN A 121 10.31 13.35 -15.08
CA ASN A 121 11.27 12.70 -14.17
C ASN A 121 11.60 11.22 -14.44
N PHE A 122 11.36 10.69 -15.65
CA PHE A 122 11.74 9.31 -15.98
C PHE A 122 13.04 9.18 -16.79
N PHE A 123 13.63 10.29 -17.26
CA PHE A 123 14.93 10.31 -17.95
C PHE A 123 15.69 11.63 -17.70
N GLN A 124 16.31 11.77 -16.54
CA GLN A 124 17.52 12.58 -16.34
C GLN A 124 18.52 11.79 -15.51
#